data_AF-A0A524HMF0-F1
#
_entry.id   AF-A0A524HMF0-F1
#
_cell.length_a   1.000
_cell.length_b   1.000
_cell.length_c   1.000
_cell.angle_alpha   90.00
_cell.angle_beta   90.00
_cell.angle_gamma   90.00
#
_symmetry.space_group_name_H-M   'P 1'
#
loop_
_entity.id
_entity.type
_entity.pdbx_description
1 polymer ?
#
loop_
_entity_poly.entity_id
_entity_poly.type
_entity_poly.pdbx_seq_one_letter_code
_entity_poly.pdbx_strand_id
1 'polypeptide(L)'
;MSDAGSRGNREDTSGDAIAAWARARGYQVTVRSIVPDETLPIVTALSEWADTDQADVILTTGGTGLTPRDVTPEASLSVLEKEAPGIAEALRLSAYPRFPRAVLSRG
;
A
#
# COMPACT_ATOMS: atom_id res chain seq x y z
N MET A 1 5.44 1.97 -1.91
CA MET A 1 5.26 2.64 -3.21
C MET A 1 5.93 3.99 -3.06
N SER A 2 7.06 4.19 -3.75
CA SER A 2 7.80 5.45 -3.69
C SER A 2 8.83 5.53 -4.80
N ASP A 3 8.74 6.54 -5.66
CA ASP A 3 9.79 6.86 -6.64
C ASP A 3 11.16 7.14 -5.99
N ALA A 4 11.18 7.82 -4.85
CA ALA A 4 12.41 8.12 -4.13
C ALA A 4 12.98 6.87 -3.43
N GLY A 5 12.10 6.03 -2.86
CA GLY A 5 12.49 4.77 -2.23
C GLY A 5 12.99 3.73 -3.24
N SER A 6 12.32 3.58 -4.38
CA SER A 6 12.69 2.62 -5.42
C SER A 6 14.05 2.93 -6.06
N ARG A 7 14.43 4.22 -6.09
CA ARG A 7 15.75 4.69 -6.55
C ARG A 7 16.82 4.66 -5.45
N GLY A 8 16.50 4.16 -4.25
CA GLY A 8 17.43 4.10 -3.11
C GLY A 8 17.76 5.46 -2.48
N ASN A 9 17.04 6.52 -2.85
CA ASN A 9 17.31 7.89 -2.39
C ASN A 9 16.62 8.22 -1.05
N ARG A 10 15.84 7.29 -0.50
CA ARG A 10 15.11 7.46 0.76
C ARG A 10 14.91 6.12 1.45
N GLU A 11 15.12 6.10 2.76
CA GLU A 11 14.81 4.94 3.61
C GLU A 11 13.29 4.69 3.67
N ASP A 12 12.88 3.43 3.52
CA ASP A 12 11.49 2.99 3.59
C ASP A 12 11.03 2.78 5.03
N THR A 13 11.06 3.88 5.78
CA THR A 13 10.63 3.95 7.19
C THR A 13 9.18 3.48 7.40
N SER A 14 8.29 3.72 6.44
CA SER A 14 6.90 3.24 6.50
C SER A 14 6.84 1.72 6.37
N GLY A 15 7.56 1.13 5.41
CA GLY A 15 7.63 -0.33 5.28
C GLY A 15 8.28 -0.99 6.50
N ASP A 16 9.28 -0.35 7.10
CA ASP A 16 9.90 -0.83 8.34
C ASP A 16 8.89 -0.82 9.50
N ALA A 17 8.11 0.25 9.64
CA ALA A 17 7.07 0.37 10.65
C ALA A 17 5.96 -0.68 10.49
N ILE A 18 5.51 -0.94 9.27
CA ILE A 18 4.51 -1.98 8.97
C ILE A 18 5.07 -3.37 9.29
N ALA A 19 6.29 -3.67 8.88
CA ALA A 19 6.91 -4.97 9.14
C ALA A 19 7.13 -5.22 10.63
N ALA A 20 7.54 -4.18 11.38
CA ALA A 20 7.65 -4.26 12.84
C ALA A 20 6.28 -4.48 13.50
N TRP A 21 5.25 -3.75 13.08
CA TRP A 21 3.87 -3.89 13.58
C TRP A 21 3.32 -5.30 13.34
N ALA A 22 3.58 -5.88 12.16
CA ALA A 22 3.13 -7.21 11.78
C ALA A 22 3.78 -8.30 12.65
N ARG A 23 5.12 -8.26 12.76
CA ARG A 23 5.88 -9.21 13.60
C ARG A 23 5.48 -9.14 15.06
N ALA A 24 5.25 -7.93 15.60
CA ALA A 24 4.81 -7.74 16.98
C ALA A 24 3.43 -8.37 17.28
N ARG A 25 2.65 -8.68 16.25
CA ARG A 25 1.33 -9.34 16.35
C ARG A 25 1.37 -10.83 16.00
N GLY A 26 2.56 -11.39 15.76
CA GLY A 26 2.73 -12.79 15.39
C GLY A 26 2.45 -13.08 13.91
N TYR A 27 2.28 -12.06 13.08
CA TYR A 27 2.17 -12.26 11.63
C TYR A 27 3.54 -12.49 11.00
N GLN A 28 3.57 -13.31 9.96
CA GLN A 28 4.76 -13.53 9.14
C GLN A 28 4.81 -12.51 8.00
N VAL A 29 5.95 -11.83 7.85
CA VAL A 29 6.24 -11.00 6.67
C VAL A 29 6.92 -11.89 5.65
N THR A 30 6.15 -12.45 4.72
CA THR A 30 6.64 -13.40 3.70
C THR A 30 7.42 -12.71 2.58
N VAL A 31 6.92 -11.53 2.16
CA VAL A 31 7.50 -10.73 1.08
C VAL A 31 7.48 -9.24 1.42
N ARG A 32 8.42 -8.49 0.83
CA ARG A 32 8.46 -7.02 0.89
C ARG A 32 9.17 -6.50 -0.36
N SER A 33 8.61 -5.45 -0.98
CA SER A 33 9.23 -4.76 -2.10
C SER A 33 8.92 -3.26 -2.08
N ILE A 34 9.83 -2.47 -2.65
CA ILE A 34 9.61 -1.06 -2.93
C ILE A 34 9.48 -0.91 -4.44
N VAL A 35 8.28 -0.53 -4.89
CA VAL A 35 7.99 -0.26 -6.30
C VAL A 35 7.87 1.24 -6.57
N PRO A 36 8.25 1.71 -7.78
CA PRO A 36 8.04 3.10 -8.20
C PRO A 36 6.53 3.43 -8.31
N ASP A 37 6.21 4.71 -8.36
CA ASP A 37 4.83 5.21 -8.45
C ASP A 37 4.36 5.17 -9.93
N GLU A 38 4.35 3.96 -10.50
CA GLU A 38 3.99 3.65 -11.88
C GLU A 38 3.03 2.46 -11.90
N THR A 39 1.95 2.54 -12.68
CA THR A 39 0.88 1.53 -12.68
C THR A 39 1.38 0.11 -12.92
N LEU A 40 2.23 -0.11 -13.93
CA LEU A 40 2.64 -1.45 -14.33
C LEU A 40 3.48 -2.16 -13.24
N PRO A 41 4.54 -1.56 -12.67
CA PRO A 41 5.27 -2.16 -11.55
C PRO A 41 4.39 -2.50 -10.33
N ILE A 42 3.39 -1.66 -10.05
CA ILE A 42 2.45 -1.88 -8.94
C ILE A 42 1.58 -3.10 -9.21
N VAL A 43 0.94 -3.13 -10.39
CA VAL A 43 0.10 -4.24 -10.84
C VAL A 43 0.87 -5.54 -10.82
N THR A 44 2.08 -5.57 -11.40
CA THR A 44 2.91 -6.78 -11.44
C THR A 44 3.20 -7.31 -10.05
N ALA A 45 3.61 -6.46 -9.11
CA ALA A 45 3.93 -6.90 -7.75
C ALA A 45 2.69 -7.41 -7.00
N LEU A 46 1.54 -6.74 -7.15
CA LEU A 46 0.29 -7.15 -6.51
C LEU A 46 -0.21 -8.49 -7.06
N SER A 47 -0.25 -8.63 -8.39
CA SER A 47 -0.68 -9.88 -9.05
C SER A 47 0.27 -11.03 -8.73
N GLU A 48 1.59 -10.81 -8.79
CA GLU A 48 2.55 -11.88 -8.48
C GLU A 48 2.34 -12.42 -7.07
N TRP A 49 2.20 -11.56 -6.06
CA TRP A 49 2.04 -12.00 -4.68
C TRP A 49 0.70 -12.68 -4.41
N ALA A 50 -0.38 -12.22 -5.06
CA ALA A 50 -1.71 -12.81 -4.94
C ALA A 50 -1.82 -14.15 -5.68
N ASP A 51 -1.41 -14.19 -6.95
CA ASP A 51 -1.61 -15.34 -7.85
C ASP A 51 -0.72 -16.55 -7.49
N THR A 52 0.39 -16.31 -6.79
CA THR A 52 1.33 -17.36 -6.37
C THR A 52 1.15 -17.78 -4.91
N ASP A 53 0.10 -17.31 -4.24
CA ASP A 53 -0.21 -17.62 -2.83
C ASP A 53 0.95 -17.28 -1.87
N GLN A 54 1.69 -16.20 -2.18
CA GLN A 54 2.83 -15.75 -1.37
C GLN A 54 2.38 -14.99 -0.10
N ALA A 55 1.16 -14.43 -0.09
CA ALA A 55 0.65 -13.66 1.03
C ALA A 55 -0.89 -13.73 1.14
N ASP A 56 -1.40 -13.93 2.35
CA ASP A 56 -2.84 -13.85 2.65
C ASP A 56 -3.37 -12.41 2.62
N VAL A 57 -2.50 -11.44 2.95
CA VAL A 57 -2.83 -10.01 3.04
C VAL A 57 -1.66 -9.19 2.51
N ILE A 58 -1.94 -8.31 1.55
CA ILE A 58 -0.97 -7.35 1.01
C ILE A 58 -1.28 -5.96 1.58
N LEU A 59 -0.27 -5.32 2.19
CA LEU A 59 -0.36 -3.95 2.70
C LEU A 59 0.47 -3.03 1.82
N THR A 60 -0.18 -2.05 1.18
CA THR A 60 0.51 -1.00 0.42
C THR A 60 0.68 0.26 1.27
N THR A 61 1.72 1.04 0.98
CA THR A 61 1.98 2.34 1.61
C THR A 61 2.54 3.30 0.56
N GLY A 62 1.99 4.53 0.53
CA GLY A 62 2.31 5.55 -0.48
C GLY A 62 1.41 5.51 -1.71
N GLY A 63 1.46 6.56 -2.52
CA GLY A 63 0.77 6.63 -3.81
C GLY A 63 -0.75 6.79 -3.78
N THR A 64 -1.34 7.10 -2.61
CA THR A 64 -2.80 7.26 -2.42
C THR A 64 -3.27 8.71 -2.29
N GLY A 65 -2.38 9.68 -2.50
CA GLY A 65 -2.69 11.10 -2.44
C GLY A 65 -3.42 11.64 -3.68
N LEU A 66 -3.40 12.97 -3.83
CA LEU A 66 -4.05 13.71 -4.93
C LEU A 66 -3.07 14.26 -5.95
N THR A 67 -1.80 13.85 -5.91
CA THR A 67 -0.81 14.25 -6.91
C THR A 67 -0.97 13.42 -8.19
N PRO A 68 -0.51 13.92 -9.37
CA PRO A 68 -0.55 13.15 -10.60
C PRO A 68 0.26 11.84 -10.58
N ARG A 69 1.13 11.66 -9.59
CA ARG A 69 1.96 10.46 -9.39
C ARG A 69 1.30 9.45 -8.45
N ASP A 70 0.30 9.86 -7.68
CA ASP A 70 -0.43 8.95 -6.80
C ASP A 70 -1.33 8.06 -7.67
N VAL A 71 -0.86 6.85 -8.01
CA VAL A 71 -1.57 5.92 -8.90
C VAL A 71 -1.87 4.57 -8.24
N THR A 72 -1.54 4.41 -6.95
CA THR A 72 -1.71 3.14 -6.24
C THR A 72 -3.18 2.70 -6.15
N PRO A 73 -4.18 3.58 -5.89
CA PRO A 73 -5.59 3.19 -5.89
C PRO A 73 -6.05 2.64 -7.24
N GLU A 74 -5.73 3.33 -8.34
CA GLU A 74 -6.08 2.91 -9.71
C GLU A 74 -5.41 1.58 -10.09
N ALA A 75 -4.11 1.45 -9.78
CA ALA A 75 -3.37 0.23 -10.04
C ALA A 75 -3.93 -0.96 -9.23
N SER A 76 -4.22 -0.74 -7.95
CA SER A 76 -4.83 -1.77 -7.09
C SER A 76 -6.21 -2.18 -7.61
N LEU A 77 -7.07 -1.21 -7.95
CA LEU A 77 -8.40 -1.48 -8.49
C LEU A 77 -8.37 -2.36 -9.75
N SER A 78 -7.35 -2.20 -10.59
CA SER A 78 -7.23 -2.98 -11.83
C SER A 78 -6.96 -4.47 -11.63
N VAL A 79 -6.53 -4.89 -10.44
CA VAL A 79 -6.22 -6.29 -10.09
C VAL A 79 -7.17 -6.89 -9.05
N LEU A 80 -8.11 -6.11 -8.50
CA LEU A 80 -9.09 -6.60 -7.54
C LEU A 80 -10.23 -7.33 -8.26
N GLU A 81 -10.54 -8.55 -7.82
CA GLU A 81 -11.75 -9.25 -8.26
C GLU A 81 -13.03 -8.61 -7.68
N LYS A 82 -12.93 -8.09 -6.45
CA LYS A 82 -14.03 -7.45 -5.74
C LYS A 82 -13.51 -6.44 -4.74
N GLU A 83 -14.16 -5.29 -4.69
CA GLU A 83 -13.85 -4.24 -3.72
C GLU A 83 -14.54 -4.46 -2.37
N ALA A 84 -13.87 -4.00 -1.31
CA ALA A 84 -14.41 -3.91 0.05
C ALA A 84 -14.30 -2.45 0.55
N PRO A 85 -15.13 -1.52 0.03
CA PRO A 85 -14.97 -0.07 0.26
C PRO A 85 -15.02 0.33 1.75
N GLY A 86 -15.75 -0.44 2.58
CA GLY A 86 -15.83 -0.22 4.02
C GLY A 86 -14.48 -0.29 4.75
N ILE A 87 -13.48 -1.02 4.22
CA ILE A 87 -12.12 -1.03 4.78
C ILE A 87 -11.47 0.34 4.59
N ALA A 88 -11.51 0.89 3.38
CA ALA A 88 -10.93 2.18 3.05
C ALA A 88 -11.62 3.32 3.83
N GLU A 89 -12.95 3.25 3.97
CA GLU A 89 -13.73 4.18 4.80
C GLU A 89 -13.31 4.13 6.27
N ALA A 90 -13.20 2.93 6.84
CA ALA A 90 -12.79 2.74 8.24
C ALA A 90 -11.37 3.26 8.49
N LEU A 91 -10.44 3.02 7.57
CA LEU A 91 -9.07 3.54 7.66
C LEU A 91 -9.07 5.09 7.74
N ARG A 92 -9.76 5.76 6.81
CA ARG A 92 -9.85 7.23 6.80
C ARG A 92 -10.51 7.78 8.07
N LEU A 93 -11.63 7.20 8.49
CA LEU A 93 -12.37 7.62 9.68
C LEU A 93 -11.56 7.43 10.96
N SER A 94 -10.79 6.34 11.08
CA SER A 94 -9.95 6.08 12.25
C SER A 94 -8.81 7.09 12.41
N ALA A 95 -8.29 7.63 11.30
CA ALA A 95 -7.22 8.61 11.29
C ALA A 95 -7.72 10.06 11.42
N TYR A 96 -8.92 10.35 10.94
CA TYR A 96 -9.51 11.70 10.87
C TYR A 96 -9.38 12.54 12.15
N PRO A 97 -9.67 12.03 13.38
CA PRO A 97 -9.61 12.85 14.59
C PRO A 97 -8.22 13.44 14.89
N ARG A 98 -7.15 12.75 14.48
CA ARG A 98 -5.75 13.18 14.68
C ARG A 98 -5.12 13.75 13.42
N PHE A 99 -5.64 13.38 12.26
CA PHE A 99 -5.13 13.79 10.97
C PHE A 99 -6.32 14.07 10.02
N PRO A 100 -6.89 15.29 10.07
CA PRO A 100 -8.07 15.63 9.28
C PRO A 100 -7.87 15.42 7.76
N ARG A 101 -6.63 15.55 7.27
CA ARG A 101 -6.28 15.30 5.86
C ARG A 101 -6.36 13.82 5.45
N ALA A 102 -6.57 12.88 6.38
CA ALA A 102 -6.77 11.47 6.05
C ALA A 102 -7.91 11.25 5.05
N VAL A 103 -8.93 12.12 5.08
CA VAL A 103 -10.08 12.07 4.16
C VAL A 103 -9.70 12.31 2.69
N LEU A 104 -8.52 12.86 2.42
CA LEU A 104 -8.03 13.08 1.05
C LEU A 104 -7.34 11.85 0.46
N SER A 105 -7.08 10.81 1.27
CA SER A 105 -6.55 9.56 0.75
C SER A 105 -7.60 8.85 -0.10
N ARG A 106 -7.17 8.30 -1.23
CA ARG A 106 -8.01 7.58 -2.19
C ARG A 106 -7.88 6.06 -2.10
N GLY A 107 -6.99 5.58 -1.23
CA GLY A 107 -6.84 4.15 -0.90
C GLY A 107 -7.67 3.74 0.30
#